data_AF-A0A2H1CMZ7-F1
#
_entry.id   AF-A0A2H1CMZ7-F1
#
_cell.length_a   1.000
_cell.length_b   1.000
_cell.length_c   1.000
_cell.angle_alpha   90.00
_cell.angle_beta   90.00
_cell.angle_gamma   90.00
#
_symmetry.space_group_name_H-M   'P 1'
#
loop_
_entity.id
_entity.type
_entity.pdbx_description
1 polymer ?
#
loop_
_entity_poly.entity_id
_entity_poly.type
_entity_poly.pdbx_seq_one_letter_code
_entity_poly.pdbx_strand_id
1 'polypeptide(L)'
;MVGQEFINLYEKISVLNRVGIEDFSDRLNMFTVILFCLAAIVVGVKQYVFSSLSCYIPVGPSGEQYKDFLNAYCWVHGTIPLRVNELMPDNENSWDEYDHHRRICKSPAGSPLLKMVLTKSY
;
A
#
# COMPACT_ATOMS: atom_id res chain seq x y z
N MET A 1 -38.72 -4.74 4.71
CA MET A 1 -39.23 -4.44 3.35
C MET A 1 -38.26 -3.55 2.55
N VAL A 2 -36.95 -3.72 2.72
CA VAL A 2 -35.94 -2.90 2.00
C VAL A 2 -35.33 -3.70 0.85
N GLY A 3 -35.01 -4.99 1.07
CA GLY A 3 -34.40 -5.84 0.04
C GLY A 3 -35.25 -6.01 -1.23
N GLN A 4 -36.59 -6.02 -1.13
CA GLN A 4 -37.47 -6.14 -2.30
C GLN A 4 -37.46 -4.88 -3.18
N GLU A 5 -37.30 -3.70 -2.58
CA GLU A 5 -37.16 -2.45 -3.36
C GLU A 5 -35.79 -2.32 -4.01
N PHE A 6 -34.74 -2.77 -3.32
CA PHE A 6 -33.39 -2.85 -3.90
C PHE A 6 -33.31 -3.81 -5.08
N ILE A 7 -33.97 -4.98 -5.00
CA ILE A 7 -34.00 -5.95 -6.11
C ILE A 7 -34.77 -5.38 -7.30
N ASN A 8 -35.94 -4.77 -7.08
CA ASN A 8 -36.71 -4.13 -8.16
C ASN A 8 -35.96 -2.95 -8.81
N LEU A 9 -35.20 -2.18 -8.03
CA LEU A 9 -34.39 -1.07 -8.55
C LEU A 9 -33.22 -1.59 -9.40
N TYR A 10 -32.55 -2.64 -8.94
CA TYR A 10 -31.45 -3.28 -9.67
C TYR A 10 -31.93 -3.86 -11.00
N GLU A 11 -33.08 -4.52 -11.00
CA GLU A 11 -33.66 -5.12 -12.20
C GLU A 11 -33.98 -4.04 -13.27
N LYS A 12 -34.58 -2.91 -12.86
CA LYS A 12 -34.85 -1.77 -13.76
C LYS A 12 -33.59 -1.16 -14.38
N ILE A 13 -32.52 -1.02 -13.59
CA ILE A 13 -31.23 -0.50 -14.08
C ILE A 13 -30.56 -1.50 -15.03
N SER A 14 -30.66 -2.80 -14.74
CA SER A 14 -30.08 -3.86 -15.58
C SER A 14 -30.73 -3.96 -16.97
N VAL A 15 -32.05 -3.73 -17.06
CA VAL A 15 -32.80 -3.74 -18.31
C VAL A 15 -32.38 -2.59 -19.23
N LEU A 16 -32.16 -1.40 -18.68
CA LEU A 16 -31.67 -0.24 -19.44
C LEU A 16 -30.25 -0.50 -20.00
N ASN A 17 -29.39 -1.14 -19.22
CA ASN A 17 -28.01 -1.48 -19.62
C ASN A 17 -27.95 -2.62 -20.66
N ARG A 18 -29.02 -3.42 -20.79
CA ARG A 18 -29.14 -4.49 -21.80
C ARG A 18 -29.51 -3.96 -23.19
N VAL A 19 -30.13 -2.78 -23.25
CA VAL A 19 -30.41 -2.00 -24.48
C VAL A 19 -29.31 -0.94 -24.70
N GLY A 20 -28.13 -1.14 -24.10
CA GLY A 20 -27.00 -0.24 -24.22
C GLY A 20 -26.27 -0.42 -25.55
N ILE A 21 -26.13 0.68 -26.28
CA ILE A 21 -25.31 0.90 -27.49
C ILE A 21 -23.80 0.79 -27.18
N GLU A 22 -23.44 0.34 -25.98
CA GLU A 22 -22.08 0.23 -25.47
C GLU A 22 -21.33 -0.90 -26.21
N ASP A 23 -20.37 -0.52 -27.03
CA ASP A 23 -19.46 -1.45 -27.70
C ASP A 23 -18.67 -2.26 -26.66
N PHE A 24 -18.23 -3.46 -27.06
CA PHE A 24 -17.44 -4.35 -26.19
C PHE A 24 -16.22 -3.64 -25.55
N SER A 25 -15.63 -2.68 -26.28
CA SER A 25 -14.51 -1.88 -25.81
C SER A 25 -14.84 -1.02 -24.57
N ASP A 26 -16.02 -0.40 -24.52
CA ASP A 26 -16.42 0.46 -23.41
C ASP A 26 -16.72 -0.36 -22.14
N ARG A 27 -17.28 -1.56 -22.33
CA ARG A 27 -17.52 -2.52 -21.26
C ARG A 27 -16.21 -2.98 -20.60
N LEU A 28 -15.17 -3.25 -21.39
CA LEU A 28 -13.86 -3.65 -20.86
C LEU A 28 -13.22 -2.55 -19.99
N ASN A 29 -13.34 -1.29 -20.39
CA ASN A 29 -12.81 -0.18 -19.61
C ASN A 29 -13.53 0.00 -18.26
N MET A 30 -14.85 -0.23 -18.21
CA MET A 30 -15.57 -0.22 -16.92
C MET A 30 -15.11 -1.36 -16.00
N PHE A 31 -14.79 -2.53 -16.56
CA PHE A 31 -14.25 -3.66 -15.79
C PHE A 31 -12.87 -3.37 -15.19
N THR A 32 -11.98 -2.65 -15.89
CA THR A 32 -10.66 -2.30 -15.34
C THR A 32 -10.76 -1.35 -14.16
N VAL A 33 -11.68 -0.38 -14.21
CA VAL A 33 -11.95 0.53 -13.09
C VAL A 33 -12.41 -0.25 -11.85
N ILE A 34 -13.35 -1.20 -12.03
CA ILE A 34 -13.84 -2.05 -10.93
C ILE A 34 -12.69 -2.90 -10.35
N LEU A 35 -11.82 -3.46 -11.20
CA LEU A 35 -10.65 -4.22 -10.76
C LEU A 35 -9.71 -3.35 -9.91
N PHE A 36 -9.39 -2.15 -10.37
CA PHE A 36 -8.54 -1.22 -9.61
C PHE A 36 -9.18 -0.79 -8.29
N CYS A 37 -10.49 -0.55 -8.25
CA CYS A 37 -11.19 -0.26 -7.01
C CYS A 37 -11.11 -1.43 -6.02
N LEU A 38 -11.32 -2.67 -6.49
CA LEU A 38 -11.18 -3.86 -5.64
C LEU A 38 -9.75 -4.02 -5.13
N ALA A 39 -8.75 -3.84 -5.99
CA ALA A 39 -7.35 -3.90 -5.59
C ALA A 39 -7.00 -2.82 -4.54
N ALA A 40 -7.50 -1.59 -4.73
CA ALA A 40 -7.30 -0.49 -3.78
C ALA A 40 -7.95 -0.79 -2.42
N ILE A 41 -9.14 -1.38 -2.40
CA ILE A 41 -9.80 -1.81 -1.16
C ILE A 41 -8.97 -2.90 -0.46
N VAL A 42 -8.51 -3.92 -1.19
CA VAL A 42 -7.70 -5.01 -0.62
C VAL A 42 -6.41 -4.49 -0.02
N VAL A 43 -5.69 -3.62 -0.74
CA VAL A 43 -4.46 -2.99 -0.26
C VAL A 43 -4.74 -2.07 0.94
N GLY A 44 -5.82 -1.28 0.89
CA GLY A 44 -6.23 -0.41 1.99
C GLY A 44 -6.53 -1.20 3.28
N VAL A 45 -7.27 -2.30 3.18
CA VAL A 45 -7.54 -3.17 4.34
C VAL A 45 -6.24 -3.73 4.91
N LYS A 46 -5.31 -4.17 4.07
CA LYS A 46 -3.99 -4.63 4.50
C LYS A 46 -3.19 -3.54 5.23
N GLN A 47 -3.32 -2.31 4.77
CA GLN A 47 -2.55 -1.18 5.28
C GLN A 47 -3.09 -0.61 6.60
N TYR A 48 -4.42 -0.61 6.79
CA TYR A 48 -5.07 0.02 7.93
C TYR A 48 -5.54 -0.95 9.02
N VAL A 49 -5.85 -2.20 8.68
CA VAL A 49 -6.34 -3.21 9.63
C VAL A 49 -5.22 -4.09 10.15
N PHE A 50 -4.18 -4.33 9.34
CA PHE A 50 -3.00 -5.09 9.74
C PHE A 50 -1.83 -4.15 10.00
N SER A 51 -0.81 -4.63 10.72
CA SER A 51 0.45 -3.91 10.88
C SER A 51 1.09 -3.69 9.51
N SER A 52 1.19 -2.42 9.10
CA SER A 52 1.78 -2.01 7.82
C SER A 52 3.28 -2.31 7.71
N LEU A 53 3.96 -2.44 8.86
CA LEU A 53 5.38 -2.76 8.98
C LEU A 53 5.67 -3.32 10.38
N SER A 54 6.63 -4.25 10.47
CA SER A 54 7.19 -4.76 11.73
C SER A 54 8.67 -4.36 11.80
N CYS A 55 9.02 -3.46 12.71
CA CYS A 55 10.39 -3.00 12.91
C CYS A 55 11.18 -3.96 13.81
N TYR A 56 12.48 -4.12 13.53
CA TYR A 56 13.39 -4.89 14.38
C TYR A 56 13.78 -4.04 15.59
N ILE A 57 13.56 -4.57 16.79
CA ILE A 57 13.70 -3.83 18.05
C ILE A 57 14.83 -4.48 18.86
N PRO A 58 15.80 -3.70 19.36
CA PRO A 58 16.84 -4.24 20.24
C PRO A 58 16.24 -4.80 21.54
N VAL A 59 17.01 -5.61 22.26
CA VAL A 59 16.54 -6.43 23.41
C VAL A 59 16.11 -5.66 24.68
N GLY A 60 15.77 -4.37 24.60
CA GLY A 60 15.06 -3.65 25.66
C GLY A 60 14.39 -2.38 25.14
N PRO A 61 13.64 -1.64 25.99
CA PRO A 61 12.68 -2.10 26.99
C PRO A 61 11.50 -2.85 26.34
N SER A 62 11.16 -4.02 26.89
CA SER A 62 10.19 -4.96 26.30
C SER A 62 8.76 -4.63 26.72
N GLY A 63 8.05 -3.82 25.94
CA GLY A 63 6.61 -3.57 26.12
C GLY A 63 5.86 -3.68 24.79
N GLU A 64 4.68 -4.31 24.77
CA GLU A 64 3.86 -4.43 23.55
C GLU A 64 3.51 -3.04 22.97
N GLN A 65 3.15 -2.09 23.85
CA GLN A 65 2.87 -0.69 23.49
C GLN A 65 4.08 0.03 22.87
N TYR A 66 5.30 -0.35 23.24
CA TYR A 66 6.52 0.22 22.67
C TYR A 66 6.75 -0.26 21.24
N LYS A 67 6.41 -1.52 20.95
CA LYS A 67 6.48 -2.08 19.59
C LYS A 67 5.51 -1.37 18.66
N ASP A 68 4.28 -1.13 19.10
CA ASP A 68 3.27 -0.42 18.31
C ASP A 68 3.69 1.03 18.01
N PHE A 69 4.28 1.70 19.00
CA PHE A 69 4.84 3.04 18.81
C PHE A 69 5.97 3.04 17.78
N LEU A 70 6.93 2.11 17.88
CA LEU A 70 8.04 2.03 16.93
C LEU A 70 7.57 1.70 15.52
N ASN A 71 6.61 0.79 15.37
CA ASN A 71 6.04 0.46 14.06
C ASN A 71 5.35 1.69 13.43
N ALA A 72 4.60 2.46 14.22
CA ALA A 72 3.99 3.70 13.76
C ALA A 72 5.04 4.77 13.42
N TYR A 73 6.10 4.88 14.21
CA TYR A 73 7.21 5.80 13.98
C TYR A 73 7.93 5.49 12.66
N CYS A 74 8.30 4.23 12.45
CA CYS A 74 8.90 3.75 11.21
C CYS A 74 8.00 4.02 9.99
N TRP A 75 6.68 3.83 10.14
CA TRP A 75 5.71 4.08 9.08
C TRP A 75 5.67 5.56 8.66
N VAL A 76 5.66 6.49 9.61
CA VAL A 76 5.58 7.93 9.33
C VAL A 76 6.91 8.49 8.81
N HIS A 77 8.04 8.08 9.40
CA HIS A 77 9.35 8.56 9.01
C HIS A 77 9.88 7.89 7.72
N GLY A 78 9.33 6.73 7.34
CA GLY A 78 9.79 5.95 6.20
C GLY A 78 11.09 5.20 6.48
N THR A 79 11.44 4.27 5.59
CA THR A 79 12.59 3.38 5.76
C THR A 79 13.68 3.64 4.71
N ILE A 80 14.92 3.33 5.07
CA ILE A 80 16.08 3.40 4.17
C ILE A 80 16.39 1.97 3.70
N PRO A 81 16.44 1.69 2.39
CA PRO A 81 16.73 0.36 1.89
C PRO A 81 18.23 0.02 2.08
N LEU A 82 18.51 -1.02 2.86
CA LEU A 82 19.83 -1.64 2.99
C LEU A 82 19.87 -2.98 2.26
N ARG A 83 21.02 -3.31 1.67
CA ARG A 83 21.24 -4.64 1.08
C ARG A 83 21.56 -5.66 2.17
N VAL A 84 21.24 -6.93 1.93
CA VAL A 84 21.40 -8.02 2.92
C VAL A 84 22.84 -8.18 3.43
N ASN A 85 23.84 -7.86 2.60
CA ASN A 85 25.27 -7.98 2.92
C ASN A 85 25.92 -6.64 3.31
N GLU A 86 25.12 -5.62 3.61
CA GLU A 86 25.61 -4.28 3.97
C GLU A 86 25.59 -4.12 5.50
N LEU A 87 26.68 -3.57 6.03
CA LEU A 87 26.80 -3.30 7.46
C LEU A 87 25.88 -2.13 7.83
N MET A 88 25.23 -2.23 8.99
CA MET A 88 24.44 -1.13 9.52
C MET A 88 25.38 0.03 9.88
N PRO A 89 25.07 1.28 9.48
CA PRO A 89 25.91 2.42 9.78
C PRO A 89 25.96 2.67 11.29
N ASP A 90 27.17 2.90 11.79
CA ASP A 90 27.42 3.13 13.23
C ASP A 90 27.52 4.63 13.56
N ASN A 91 27.87 5.46 12.55
CA ASN A 91 28.10 6.89 12.73
C ASN A 91 26.93 7.73 12.18
N GLU A 92 26.60 8.84 12.85
CA GLU A 92 25.53 9.77 12.43
C GLU A 92 25.76 10.35 11.03
N ASN A 93 27.01 10.74 10.72
CA ASN A 93 27.37 11.23 9.38
C ASN A 93 27.07 10.20 8.27
N SER A 94 27.23 8.91 8.55
CA SER A 94 26.93 7.85 7.58
C SER A 94 25.42 7.63 7.41
N TRP A 95 24.63 7.85 8.46
CA TRP A 95 23.17 7.83 8.37
C TRP A 95 22.65 8.98 7.50
N ASP A 96 23.21 10.18 7.65
CA ASP A 96 22.84 11.36 6.84
C ASP A 96 23.18 11.16 5.36
N GLU A 97 24.33 10.57 5.06
CA GLU A 97 24.72 10.24 3.68
C GLU A 97 23.71 9.26 3.04
N TYR A 98 23.32 8.21 3.78
CA TYR A 98 22.32 7.27 3.28
C TYR A 98 20.92 7.88 3.15
N ASP A 99 20.48 8.74 4.07
CA ASP A 99 19.19 9.44 3.95
C ASP A 99 19.17 10.33 2.71
N HIS A 100 20.27 11.05 2.45
CA HIS A 100 20.37 11.92 1.28
C HIS A 100 20.31 11.13 -0.04
N HIS A 101 21.01 9.99 -0.13
CA HIS A 101 21.17 9.26 -1.39
C HIS A 101 20.10 8.20 -1.66
N ARG A 102 19.46 7.64 -0.64
CA ARG A 102 18.62 6.43 -0.79
C ARG A 102 17.15 6.65 -0.47
N ARG A 103 16.76 7.81 0.07
CA ARG A 103 15.37 8.05 0.42
C ARG A 103 14.54 8.26 -0.85
N ILE A 104 13.57 7.37 -1.04
CA ILE A 104 12.69 7.35 -2.22
C ILE A 104 11.91 8.66 -2.37
N CYS A 105 11.67 9.40 -1.28
CA CYS A 105 10.94 10.67 -1.28
C CYS A 105 11.74 11.90 -1.75
N LYS A 106 13.08 11.83 -1.89
CA LYS A 106 13.92 12.98 -2.26
C LYS A 106 14.51 12.92 -3.67
N SER A 107 14.19 11.90 -4.48
CA SER A 107 14.71 11.84 -5.85
C SER A 107 14.16 12.98 -6.71
N PRO A 108 15.02 13.80 -7.36
CA PRO A 108 14.58 14.56 -8.52
C PRO A 108 14.14 13.57 -9.60
N ALA A 109 13.12 13.94 -10.35
CA ALA A 109 12.49 13.15 -11.39
C ALA A 109 13.52 12.51 -12.34
N GLY A 110 13.64 11.17 -12.31
CA GLY A 110 14.48 10.46 -13.27
C GLY A 110 15.12 9.18 -12.74
N SER A 111 14.32 8.16 -12.43
CA SER A 111 14.80 6.77 -12.52
C SER A 111 13.62 5.81 -12.71
N PRO A 112 13.51 5.16 -13.88
CA PRO A 112 12.48 4.18 -14.14
C PRO A 112 12.99 2.82 -13.64
N LEU A 113 12.43 2.31 -12.53
CA LEU A 113 12.48 0.91 -12.04
C LEU A 113 12.28 0.94 -10.51
N LEU A 114 11.05 0.98 -10.03
CA LEU A 114 10.34 -0.25 -9.70
C LEU A 114 11.22 -1.25 -8.92
N LYS A 115 11.41 -0.99 -7.63
CA LYS A 115 11.54 -2.04 -6.62
C LYS A 115 10.77 -1.61 -5.38
N MET A 116 9.45 -1.70 -5.51
CA MET A 116 8.55 -2.04 -4.41
C MET A 116 8.95 -3.45 -3.93
N VAL A 117 10.09 -3.54 -3.26
CA VAL A 117 10.55 -4.76 -2.61
C VAL A 117 10.10 -4.61 -1.16
N LEU A 118 8.87 -5.04 -0.94
CA LEU A 118 8.45 -5.66 0.30
C LEU A 118 9.43 -6.81 0.60
N THR A 119 10.60 -6.52 1.16
CA THR A 119 11.45 -7.55 1.74
C THR A 119 10.83 -7.97 3.07
N LYS A 120 10.10 -9.10 3.03
CA LYS A 120 9.74 -10.01 4.14
C LYS A 120 9.03 -9.34 5.34
N SER A 121 7.74 -9.57 5.61
CA SER A 121 7.13 -10.87 5.95
C SER A 121 8.12 -11.87 6.53
N TYR A 122 8.52 -11.62 7.77
CA TYR A 122 8.58 -12.63 8.80
C TYR A 122 7.72 -12.14 9.97
#